data_AF-A0A3D2M6F1-F1
#
_entry.id   AF-A0A3D2M6F1-F1
#
_cell.length_a   1.000
_cell.length_b   1.000
_cell.length_c   1.000
_cell.angle_alpha   90.00
_cell.angle_beta   90.00
_cell.angle_gamma   90.00
#
_symmetry.space_group_name_H-M   'P 1'
#
loop_
_entity.id
_entity.type
_entity.pdbx_description
1 polymer ?
#
loop_
_entity_poly.entity_id
_entity_poly.type
_entity_poly.pdbx_seq_one_letter_code
_entity_poly.pdbx_strand_id
1 'polypeptide(L)'
;TREKARTGLANLKVGYNRVHGYFIELPSKQAESAPADYIRRPTLKGAERFITPELKEFEDKALSAKSRALAREKQLYEQLLERLIGHLAPLQESAAALAELDVLSDLAERALTLDLNRPRFVEHP
;
A
#
# COMPACT_ATOMS: atom_id res chain seq x y z
N THR A 1 14.36 23.72 8.69
CA THR A 1 15.26 24.88 8.45
C THR A 1 14.66 26.17 8.99
N ARG A 2 13.36 26.47 8.79
CA ARG A 2 12.67 27.64 9.37
C ARG A 2 12.66 27.67 10.91
N GLU A 3 12.15 26.64 11.57
CA GLU A 3 12.07 26.63 13.04
C GLU A 3 13.46 26.62 13.72
N LYS A 4 14.46 25.99 13.10
CA LYS A 4 15.86 26.06 13.56
C LYS A 4 16.41 27.48 13.52
N ALA A 5 16.13 28.23 12.45
CA ALA A 5 16.54 29.62 12.32
C ALA A 5 15.76 30.55 13.26
N ARG A 6 14.45 30.31 13.43
CA ARG A 6 13.59 31.11 14.31
C ARG A 6 13.95 30.97 15.80
N THR A 7 14.24 29.76 16.24
CA THR A 7 14.45 29.45 17.66
C THR A 7 15.92 29.41 18.07
N GLY A 8 16.85 29.36 17.11
CA GLY A 8 18.27 29.12 17.37
C GLY A 8 18.58 27.70 17.88
N LEU A 9 17.58 26.82 17.98
CA LEU A 9 17.73 25.47 18.51
C LEU A 9 18.25 24.52 17.42
N ALA A 10 19.58 24.39 17.31
CA ALA A 10 20.23 23.56 16.30
C ALA A 10 19.81 22.07 16.35
N ASN A 11 19.49 21.57 17.55
CA ASN A 11 19.11 20.18 17.81
C ASN A 11 17.63 19.86 17.58
N LEU A 12 16.84 20.85 17.16
CA LEU A 12 15.42 20.65 16.85
C LEU A 12 15.24 19.61 15.73
N LYS A 13 14.41 18.59 15.97
CA LYS A 13 14.07 17.58 14.97
C LYS A 13 12.57 17.51 14.77
N VAL A 14 12.11 17.44 13.52
CA VAL A 14 10.73 17.10 13.21
C VAL A 14 10.66 15.59 13.01
N GLY A 15 9.80 14.92 13.76
CA GLY A 15 9.56 13.49 13.68
C GLY A 15 8.09 13.19 13.37
N TYR A 16 7.82 11.94 13.03
CA TYR A 16 6.48 11.41 12.83
C TYR A 16 6.34 10.07 13.58
N ASN A 17 5.23 9.89 14.28
CA ASN A 17 4.84 8.63 14.89
C ASN A 17 3.41 8.29 14.46
N ARG A 18 3.16 7.01 14.16
CA ARG A 18 1.84 6.53 13.74
C ARG A 18 0.72 6.77 14.78
N VAL A 19 1.04 6.81 16.07
CA VAL A 19 0.09 7.00 17.18
C VAL A 19 -0.11 8.48 17.54
N HIS A 20 0.96 9.27 17.50
CA HIS A 20 0.97 10.65 18.01
C HIS A 20 1.11 11.73 16.93
N GLY A 21 1.21 11.33 15.66
CA GLY A 21 1.34 12.24 14.55
C GLY A 21 2.73 12.85 14.41
N TYR A 22 2.79 14.00 13.76
CA TYR A 22 3.98 14.82 13.62
C TYR A 22 4.29 15.55 14.94
N PHE A 23 5.57 15.64 15.26
CA PHE A 23 6.04 16.34 16.45
C PHE A 23 7.39 17.00 16.22
N ILE A 24 7.68 17.98 17.05
CA ILE A 24 8.98 18.61 17.20
C ILE A 24 9.61 18.03 18.46
N GLU A 25 10.81 17.48 18.34
CA GLU A 25 11.58 16.91 19.44
C GLU A 25 12.73 17.85 19.81
N LEU A 26 12.84 18.12 21.12
CA LEU A 26 13.89 18.93 21.71
C LEU A 26 14.54 18.17 22.89
N PRO A 27 15.88 18.25 23.06
CA PRO A 27 16.52 17.74 24.27
C PRO A 27 15.93 18.41 25.51
N SER A 28 15.78 17.69 26.62
CA SER A 28 15.15 18.24 27.85
C SER A 28 15.80 19.55 28.34
N LYS A 29 17.12 19.68 28.18
CA LYS A 29 17.86 20.91 28.54
C LYS A 29 17.48 22.15 27.71
N GLN A 30 16.91 21.95 26.52
CA GLN A 30 16.51 23.01 25.59
C GLN A 30 14.99 23.21 25.55
N ALA A 31 14.23 22.36 26.26
CA ALA A 31 12.78 22.37 26.24
C ALA A 31 12.16 23.58 26.96
N GLU A 32 12.86 24.15 27.93
CA GLU A 32 12.46 25.40 28.60
C GLU A 32 12.59 26.62 27.68
N SER A 33 13.46 26.55 26.67
CA SER A 33 13.62 27.59 25.65
C SER A 33 12.62 27.43 24.49
N ALA A 34 11.67 26.49 24.59
CA ALA A 34 10.63 26.31 23.58
C ALA A 34 9.70 27.53 23.55
N PRO A 35 9.36 28.06 22.36
CA PRO A 35 8.40 29.15 22.22
C PRO A 35 7.01 28.84 22.79
N ALA A 36 6.25 29.87 23.16
CA ALA A 36 4.90 29.70 23.71
C ALA A 36 3.89 29.08 22.72
N ASP A 37 4.13 29.19 21.42
CA ASP A 37 3.33 28.55 20.37
C ASP A 37 3.52 27.03 20.29
N TYR A 38 4.44 26.46 21.07
CA TYR A 38 4.70 25.03 21.13
C TYR A 38 3.83 24.36 22.18
N ILE A 39 2.92 23.49 21.74
CA ILE A 39 2.04 22.74 22.63
C ILE A 39 2.72 21.42 23.01
N ARG A 40 2.99 21.22 24.31
CA ARG A 40 3.63 20.00 24.84
C ARG A 40 2.78 18.74 24.55
N ARG A 41 3.46 17.65 24.21
CA ARG A 41 2.91 16.30 23.93
C ARG A 41 3.59 15.28 24.85
N PRO A 42 3.08 14.02 24.93
CA PRO A 42 3.73 12.96 25.70
C PRO A 42 5.22 12.82 25.33
N THR A 43 6.08 12.82 26.35
CA THR A 43 7.54 12.92 26.22
C THR A 43 8.23 11.55 26.30
N LEU A 44 9.51 11.50 25.93
CA LEU A 44 10.37 10.32 26.11
C LEU A 44 11.47 10.63 27.14
N LYS A 45 12.11 9.59 27.69
CA LYS A 45 13.24 9.76 28.62
C LYS A 45 14.40 10.47 27.91
N GLY A 46 14.60 11.76 28.21
CA GLY A 46 15.68 12.60 27.69
C GLY A 46 15.29 13.60 26.59
N ALA A 47 14.03 13.60 26.12
CA ALA A 47 13.56 14.55 25.12
C ALA A 47 12.09 14.92 25.33
N GLU A 48 11.80 16.21 25.16
CA GLU A 48 10.44 16.73 25.16
C GLU A 48 9.89 16.83 23.73
N ARG A 49 8.58 16.60 23.59
CA ARG A 49 7.87 16.66 22.32
C ARG A 49 6.85 17.77 22.31
N PHE A 50 6.74 18.45 21.18
CA PHE A 50 5.87 19.59 20.97
C PHE A 50 5.15 19.48 19.63
N ILE A 51 4.02 20.18 19.49
CA ILE A 51 3.35 20.40 18.21
C ILE A 51 3.04 21.89 18.04
N THR A 52 3.18 22.41 16.82
CA THR A 52 2.76 23.77 16.47
C THR A 52 1.41 23.73 15.76
N PRO A 53 0.63 24.83 15.78
CA PRO A 53 -0.61 24.92 15.01
C PRO A 53 -0.40 24.63 13.50
N GLU A 54 0.66 25.19 12.91
CA GLU A 54 1.03 24.97 11.50
C GLU A 54 1.28 23.48 11.20
N LEU A 55 1.99 22.78 12.10
CA LEU A 55 2.28 21.35 11.92
C LEU A 55 1.03 20.49 12.10
N LYS A 56 0.11 20.89 12.97
CA LYS A 56 -1.18 20.23 13.15
C LYS A 56 -2.07 20.38 11.91
N GLU A 57 -2.18 21.58 11.35
CA GLU A 57 -2.94 21.81 10.11
C GLU A 57 -2.37 21.01 8.94
N PHE A 58 -1.04 20.94 8.83
CA PHE A 58 -0.37 20.11 7.83
C PHE A 58 -0.69 18.62 8.03
N GLU A 59 -0.65 18.12 9.27
CA GLU A 59 -1.02 16.76 9.61
C GLU A 59 -2.46 16.43 9.19
N ASP A 60 -3.42 17.27 9.59
CA ASP A 60 -4.84 17.07 9.28
C ASP A 60 -5.07 17.04 7.76
N LYS A 61 -4.41 17.94 7.03
CA LYS A 61 -4.47 17.99 5.56
C LYS A 61 -3.85 16.74 4.93
N ALA A 62 -2.70 16.29 5.41
CA ALA A 62 -2.00 15.10 4.90
C ALA A 62 -2.79 13.81 5.17
N LEU A 63 -3.32 13.65 6.39
CA LEU A 63 -4.14 12.50 6.76
C LEU A 63 -5.45 12.46 5.96
N SER A 64 -6.12 13.61 5.79
CA SER A 64 -7.31 13.73 4.96
C SER A 64 -7.03 13.40 3.49
N ALA A 65 -5.93 13.90 2.93
CA ALA A 65 -5.52 13.59 1.56
C ALA A 65 -5.25 12.10 1.37
N LYS A 66 -4.54 11.46 2.31
CA LYS A 66 -4.25 10.02 2.27
C LYS A 66 -5.52 9.19 2.34
N SER A 67 -6.46 9.53 3.22
CA SER A 67 -7.75 8.85 3.33
C SER A 67 -8.55 8.95 2.02
N ARG A 68 -8.63 10.15 1.43
CA ARG A 68 -9.31 10.37 0.15
C ARG A 68 -8.64 9.65 -1.02
N ALA A 69 -7.32 9.60 -1.05
CA ALA A 69 -6.57 8.86 -2.06
C ALA A 69 -6.89 7.36 -1.99
N LEU A 70 -6.83 6.77 -0.79
CA LEU A 70 -7.15 5.35 -0.60
C LEU A 70 -8.61 5.02 -0.94
N ALA A 71 -9.55 5.89 -0.54
CA ALA A 71 -10.95 5.72 -0.91
C ALA A 71 -11.15 5.79 -2.44
N ARG A 72 -10.44 6.69 -3.11
CA ARG A 72 -10.50 6.82 -4.57
C ARG A 72 -9.89 5.61 -5.28
N GLU A 73 -8.76 5.10 -4.80
CA GLU A 73 -8.17 3.87 -5.32
C GLU A 73 -9.12 2.68 -5.18
N LYS A 74 -9.73 2.50 -4.00
CA LYS A 74 -10.74 1.44 -3.78
C LYS A 74 -11.90 1.56 -4.75
N GLN A 75 -12.44 2.77 -4.93
CA GLN A 75 -13.54 3.00 -5.87
C GLN A 75 -13.14 2.65 -7.32
N LEU A 76 -11.96 3.07 -7.77
CA LEU A 76 -11.49 2.77 -9.12
C LEU A 76 -11.24 1.27 -9.32
N TYR A 77 -10.73 0.59 -8.30
CA TYR A 77 -10.54 -0.85 -8.31
C TYR A 77 -11.86 -1.62 -8.38
N GLU A 78 -12.87 -1.21 -7.59
CA GLU A 78 -14.21 -1.79 -7.64
C GLU A 78 -14.85 -1.61 -9.02
N GLN A 79 -14.72 -0.43 -9.63
CA GLN A 79 -15.20 -0.18 -11.00
C GLN A 79 -14.51 -1.07 -12.04
N LEU A 80 -13.21 -1.34 -11.87
CA LEU A 80 -12.49 -2.27 -12.73
C LEU A 80 -13.04 -3.69 -12.58
N LEU A 81 -13.28 -4.13 -11.35
CA LEU A 81 -13.86 -5.46 -11.10
C LEU A 81 -15.25 -5.60 -11.73
N GLU A 82 -16.13 -4.61 -11.57
CA GLU A 82 -17.46 -4.60 -12.20
C GLU A 82 -17.36 -4.74 -13.72
N ARG A 83 -16.43 -4.01 -14.35
CA ARG A 83 -16.18 -4.12 -15.79
C ARG A 83 -15.70 -5.52 -16.18
N LEU A 84 -14.79 -6.12 -15.40
CA LEU A 84 -14.29 -7.47 -15.66
C LEU A 84 -15.38 -8.54 -15.48
N ILE A 85 -16.23 -8.40 -14.47
CA ILE A 85 -17.37 -9.31 -14.22
C ILE A 85 -18.32 -9.33 -15.42
N GLY A 86 -18.55 -8.17 -16.08
CA GLY A 86 -19.32 -8.10 -17.32
C GLY A 86 -18.75 -8.94 -18.47
N HIS A 87 -17.48 -9.31 -18.40
CA HIS A 87 -16.78 -10.17 -19.37
C HIS A 87 -16.41 -11.55 -18.80
N LEU A 88 -17.02 -11.97 -17.69
CA LEU A 88 -16.64 -13.22 -17.01
C LEU A 88 -16.84 -14.46 -17.89
N ALA A 89 -17.98 -14.57 -18.57
CA ALA A 89 -18.28 -15.72 -19.44
C ALA A 89 -17.23 -15.92 -20.56
N PRO A 90 -16.92 -14.91 -21.41
CA PRO A 90 -15.90 -15.08 -22.44
C PRO A 90 -14.49 -15.31 -21.87
N LEU A 91 -14.18 -14.77 -20.67
CA LEU A 91 -12.91 -15.08 -19.98
C LEU A 91 -12.85 -16.55 -19.56
N GLN A 92 -13.95 -17.12 -19.05
CA GLN A 92 -14.03 -18.54 -18.69
C GLN A 92 -13.94 -19.45 -19.92
N GLU A 93 -14.62 -19.12 -21.01
CA GLU A 93 -14.52 -19.83 -22.28
C GLU A 93 -13.08 -19.84 -22.80
N SER A 94 -12.42 -18.68 -22.78
CA SER A 94 -11.00 -18.58 -23.16
C SER A 94 -10.10 -19.42 -22.26
N ALA A 95 -10.34 -19.43 -20.95
CA ALA A 95 -9.56 -20.22 -20.01
C ALA A 95 -9.74 -21.74 -20.25
N ALA A 96 -10.97 -22.18 -20.53
CA ALA A 96 -11.28 -23.57 -20.85
C ALA A 96 -10.61 -24.00 -22.17
N ALA A 97 -10.68 -23.17 -23.21
CA ALA A 97 -10.03 -23.45 -24.49
C ALA A 97 -8.50 -23.52 -24.36
N LEU A 98 -7.89 -22.65 -23.56
CA LEU A 98 -6.46 -22.71 -23.27
C LEU A 98 -6.07 -23.97 -22.51
N ALA A 99 -6.88 -24.39 -21.53
CA ALA A 99 -6.63 -25.63 -20.79
C ALA A 99 -6.78 -26.88 -21.67
N GLU A 100 -7.77 -26.92 -22.56
CA GLU A 100 -7.92 -28.02 -23.52
C GLU A 100 -6.71 -28.07 -24.47
N LEU A 101 -6.28 -26.92 -25.00
CA LEU A 101 -5.13 -26.84 -25.87
C LEU A 101 -3.84 -27.32 -25.18
N ASP A 102 -3.64 -26.95 -23.91
CA ASP A 102 -2.51 -27.39 -23.11
C ASP A 102 -2.48 -28.93 -22.97
N VAL A 103 -3.60 -29.52 -22.56
CA VAL A 103 -3.72 -30.98 -22.41
C VAL A 103 -3.54 -31.71 -23.74
N LEU A 104 -4.16 -31.24 -24.82
CA LEU A 104 -4.01 -31.88 -26.13
C LEU A 104 -2.56 -31.77 -26.65
N SER A 105 -1.89 -30.65 -26.38
CA SER A 105 -0.49 -30.46 -26.76
C SER A 105 0.44 -31.38 -25.97
N ASP A 106 0.22 -31.51 -24.66
CA ASP A 106 0.95 -32.46 -23.81
C ASP A 106 0.74 -33.90 -24.29
N LEU A 107 -0.52 -34.32 -24.52
CA LEU A 107 -0.82 -35.66 -25.03
C LEU A 107 -0.14 -35.95 -26.37
N ALA A 108 -0.11 -34.98 -27.29
CA ALA A 108 0.57 -35.12 -28.57
C ALA A 108 2.09 -35.26 -28.39
N GLU A 109 2.69 -34.43 -27.53
CA GLU A 109 4.11 -34.48 -27.22
C GLU A 109 4.48 -35.82 -26.54
N ARG A 110 3.68 -36.29 -25.57
CA ARG A 110 3.86 -37.59 -24.93
C ARG A 110 3.74 -38.75 -25.92
N ALA A 111 2.78 -38.68 -26.85
CA ALA A 111 2.64 -39.70 -27.87
C ALA A 111 3.88 -39.80 -28.77
N LEU A 112 4.46 -38.67 -29.16
CA LEU A 112 5.70 -38.65 -29.95
C LEU A 112 6.90 -39.15 -29.15
N THR A 113 7.08 -38.66 -27.91
CA THR A 113 8.26 -38.99 -27.09
C THR A 113 8.25 -40.44 -26.61
N LEU A 114 7.07 -41.02 -26.37
CA LEU A 114 6.92 -42.38 -25.86
C LEU A 114 6.49 -43.39 -26.94
N ASP A 115 6.47 -42.99 -28.22
CA ASP A 115 6.04 -43.80 -29.37
C ASP A 115 4.65 -44.45 -29.16
N LEU A 116 3.70 -43.68 -28.62
CA LEU A 116 2.33 -44.13 -28.38
C LEU A 116 1.51 -44.05 -29.67
N ASN A 117 0.56 -44.97 -29.81
CA ASN A 117 -0.33 -45.06 -30.95
C ASN A 117 -1.79 -44.79 -30.55
N ARG A 118 -2.55 -44.13 -31.44
CA ARG A 118 -3.96 -43.84 -31.21
C ARG A 118 -4.76 -45.17 -31.12
N PRO A 119 -5.50 -45.42 -30.03
CA PRO A 119 -6.30 -46.64 -29.90
C PRO A 119 -7.49 -46.63 -30.87
N ARG A 120 -7.97 -47.84 -31.19
CA ARG A 120 -9.23 -48.04 -31.92
C ARG A 120 -10.27 -48.60 -30.97
N PHE A 121 -11.46 -48.03 -31.01
CA PHE A 121 -12.62 -48.58 -30.29
C PHE A 121 -13.22 -49.73 -31.11
N VAL A 122 -13.63 -50.80 -30.43
CA VAL A 122 -14.34 -51.96 -30.99
C VAL A 122 -15.63 -52.19 -30.19
N GLU A 123 -16.70 -52.63 -30.85
CA GLU A 123 -18.01 -52.81 -30.19
C GLU A 123 -18.04 -53.97 -29.18
N HIS A 124 -17.20 -54.98 -29.41
CA HIS A 124 -17.10 -56.16 -28.55
C HIS A 124 -15.62 -56.53 -28.32
N PRO A 125 -15.27 -57.12 -27.15
CA PRO A 125 -13.90 -57.52 -26.80
C PRO A 125 -13.30 -58.58 -27.73
#